data_AF-A0A5J4Q7Z5-F1
#
_entry.id   AF-A0A5J4Q7Z5-F1
#
_cell.length_a   1.000
_cell.length_b   1.000
_cell.length_c   1.000
_cell.angle_alpha   90.00
_cell.angle_beta   90.00
_cell.angle_gamma   90.00
#
_symmetry.space_group_name_H-M   'P 1'
#
loop_
_entity.id
_entity.type
_entity.pdbx_description
1 polymer ?
#
loop_
_entity_poly.entity_id
_entity_poly.type
_entity_poly.pdbx_seq_one_letter_code
_entity_poly.pdbx_strand_id
1 'polypeptide(L)' 'VEWSKPKRRKRKRIETLFSQFKGQFSMNTNFAKTFAGLATRIFSKITALTMIQYLNLFLFNRNMNCIKINIC' A
#
# COMPACT_ATOMS: atom_id res chain seq x y z
N VAL A 1 23.54 9.06 -10.95
CA VAL A 1 23.83 8.64 -9.57
C VAL A 1 23.69 7.13 -9.48
N GLU A 2 24.81 6.41 -9.45
CA GLU A 2 24.80 4.95 -9.34
C GLU A 2 24.58 4.56 -7.86
N TRP A 3 23.49 3.87 -7.58
CA TRP A 3 23.10 3.54 -6.21
C TRP A 3 23.71 2.20 -5.78
N SER A 4 24.27 2.15 -4.56
CA SER A 4 24.71 0.88 -3.95
C SER A 4 23.59 -0.18 -3.98
N LYS A 5 23.96 -1.46 -4.16
CA LYS A 5 23.05 -2.63 -4.23
C LYS A 5 21.93 -2.63 -3.15
N PRO A 6 22.18 -2.35 -1.85
CA PRO A 6 21.12 -2.33 -0.83
C PRO A 6 20.11 -1.19 -1.02
N LYS A 7 20.57 0.02 -1.40
CA LYS A 7 19.69 1.18 -1.66
C LYS A 7 18.73 0.89 -2.82
N ARG A 8 19.22 0.21 -3.87
CA ARG A 8 18.39 -0.22 -5.00
C ARG A 8 17.28 -1.19 -4.59
N ARG A 9 17.56 -2.15 -3.69
CA ARG A 9 16.54 -3.11 -3.19
C ARG A 9 15.44 -2.41 -2.39
N LYS A 10 15.80 -1.47 -1.51
CA LYS A 10 14.83 -0.69 -0.73
C LYS A 10 13.91 0.14 -1.65
N ARG A 11 14.49 0.83 -2.64
CA ARG A 11 13.73 1.57 -3.65
C ARG A 11 12.73 0.70 -4.40
N LYS A 12 13.17 -0.44 -4.94
CA LYS A 12 12.28 -1.36 -5.66
C LYS A 12 11.11 -1.83 -4.80
N ARG A 13 11.33 -2.10 -3.50
CA ARG A 13 10.25 -2.46 -2.56
C ARG A 13 9.25 -1.33 -2.40
N ILE A 14 9.72 -0.10 -2.21
CA ILE A 14 8.87 1.09 -2.09
C ILE A 14 8.05 1.30 -3.37
N GLU A 15 8.70 1.28 -4.53
CA GLU A 15 8.05 1.45 -5.84
C GLU A 15 6.99 0.36 -6.10
N THR A 16 7.29 -0.89 -5.74
CA THR A 16 6.34 -2.01 -5.87
C THR A 16 5.13 -1.81 -4.94
N LEU A 17 5.36 -1.41 -3.68
CA LEU A 17 4.30 -1.15 -2.71
C LEU A 17 3.38 -0.02 -3.19
N PHE A 18 3.94 1.09 -3.69
CA PHE A 18 3.14 2.20 -4.21
C PHE A 18 2.35 1.83 -5.47
N SER A 19 2.94 1.02 -6.36
CA SER A 19 2.24 0.51 -7.55
C SER A 19 1.03 -0.36 -7.17
N GLN A 20 1.20 -1.25 -6.21
CA GLN A 20 0.12 -2.08 -5.67
C GLN A 20 -0.95 -1.24 -4.96
N PHE A 21 -0.54 -0.29 -4.12
CA PHE A 21 -1.46 0.59 -3.41
C PHE A 21 -2.32 1.42 -4.37
N LYS A 22 -1.69 2.02 -5.40
CA LYS A 22 -2.38 2.79 -6.43
C LYS A 22 -3.39 1.93 -7.19
N GLY A 23 -3.00 0.71 -7.58
CA GLY A 23 -3.86 -0.20 -8.32
C GLY A 23 -5.06 -0.71 -7.51
N GLN A 24 -4.82 -1.13 -6.26
CA GLN A 24 -5.85 -1.75 -5.42
C GLN A 24 -6.85 -0.75 -4.85
N PHE A 25 -6.38 0.41 -4.39
CA PHE A 25 -7.22 1.40 -3.69
C PHE A 25 -7.56 2.63 -4.53
N SER A 26 -7.25 2.56 -5.84
CA SER A 26 -7.42 3.66 -6.80
C SER A 26 -6.97 4.99 -6.19
N MET A 27 -5.71 5.08 -5.75
CA MET A 27 -5.22 6.18 -4.89
C MET A 27 -5.61 7.57 -5.42
N ASN A 28 -5.55 7.76 -6.74
CA ASN A 28 -5.80 9.03 -7.43
C ASN A 28 -7.29 9.41 -7.53
N THR A 29 -8.22 8.46 -7.35
CA THR A 29 -9.66 8.76 -7.45
C THR A 29 -10.19 9.21 -6.09
N ASN A 30 -10.66 10.44 -6.06
CA ASN A 30 -11.17 11.14 -4.89
C ASN A 30 -12.31 12.07 -5.32
N PHE A 31 -13.47 11.94 -4.68
CA PHE A 31 -14.66 12.76 -4.93
C PHE A 31 -15.02 13.65 -3.71
N ALA A 32 -14.12 13.78 -2.73
CA ALA A 32 -14.37 14.59 -1.55
C ALA A 32 -14.46 16.07 -1.93
N LYS A 33 -15.47 16.76 -1.38
CA LYS A 33 -15.70 18.20 -1.59
C LYS A 33 -15.09 19.07 -0.50
N THR A 34 -14.58 18.45 0.56
CA THR A 34 -13.97 19.12 1.72
C THR A 34 -12.59 18.53 2.01
N PHE A 35 -11.71 19.34 2.59
CA PHE A 35 -10.36 18.91 2.99
C PHE A 35 -10.39 17.78 4.02
N ALA A 36 -11.27 17.88 5.02
CA ALA A 36 -11.45 16.82 6.01
C ALA A 36 -11.84 15.48 5.35
N GLY A 37 -12.79 15.51 4.40
CA GLY A 37 -13.18 14.31 3.65
C GLY A 37 -12.05 13.72 2.80
N LEU A 38 -11.20 14.57 2.22
CA LEU A 38 -10.01 14.16 1.50
C LEU A 38 -9.01 13.46 2.44
N ALA A 39 -8.70 14.09 3.59
CA ALA A 39 -7.78 13.55 4.57
C ALA A 39 -8.24 12.19 5.10
N THR A 40 -9.51 12.08 5.49
CA THR A 40 -10.11 10.82 5.96
C THR A 40 -10.05 9.71 4.90
N ARG A 41 -10.29 10.04 3.62
CA ARG A 41 -10.24 9.06 2.53
C ARG A 41 -8.82 8.60 2.21
N ILE A 42 -7.83 9.49 2.27
CA ILE A 42 -6.43 9.10 2.10
C ILE A 42 -6.00 8.22 3.28
N PHE A 43 -6.35 8.62 4.50
CA PHE A 43 -6.02 7.89 5.71
C PHE A 43 -6.65 6.49 5.73
N SER A 44 -7.93 6.37 5.32
CA SER A 44 -8.60 5.07 5.26
C SER A 44 -7.98 4.13 4.24
N LYS A 45 -7.55 4.62 3.06
CA LYS A 45 -6.83 3.81 2.07
C LYS A 45 -5.49 3.30 2.63
N ILE A 46 -4.71 4.16 3.29
CA ILE A 46 -3.42 3.76 3.91
C ILE A 46 -3.66 2.75 5.04
N THR A 47 -4.68 2.97 5.87
CA THR A 47 -5.06 2.06 6.96
C THR A 47 -5.49 0.69 6.41
N ALA A 48 -6.28 0.66 5.33
CA ALA A 48 -6.66 -0.59 4.69
C ALA A 48 -5.45 -1.37 4.13
N LEU A 49 -4.48 -0.67 3.52
CA LEU A 49 -3.24 -1.29 3.05
C LEU A 49 -2.46 -1.95 4.19
N THR A 50 -2.26 -1.21 5.29
CA THR A 50 -1.53 -1.71 6.47
C THR A 50 -2.26 -2.86 7.16
N MET A 51 -3.59 -2.81 7.22
CA MET A 51 -4.43 -3.90 7.72
C MET A 51 -4.23 -5.18 6.91
N ILE A 52 -4.26 -5.13 5.57
CA ILE A 52 -4.03 -6.31 4.71
C ILE A 52 -2.63 -6.88 4.93
N GLN A 53 -1.61 -6.02 5.01
CA GLN A 53 -0.24 -6.45 5.28
C GLN A 53 -0.10 -7.14 6.64
N TYR A 54 -0.79 -6.61 7.66
CA TYR A 54 -0.86 -7.19 8.99
C TYR A 54 -1.51 -8.58 8.94
N LEU A 55 -2.72 -8.69 8.37
CA LEU A 55 -3.44 -9.96 8.28
C LEU A 55 -2.63 -11.02 7.53
N ASN A 56 -1.99 -10.66 6.41
CA ASN A 56 -1.13 -11.56 5.67
C ASN A 56 0.02 -12.12 6.48
N LEU A 57 0.69 -11.28 7.26
CA LEU A 57 1.85 -11.70 8.05
C LEU A 57 1.43 -12.50 9.30
N PHE A 58 0.44 -12.00 10.05
CA PHE A 58 0.11 -12.52 11.37
C PHE A 58 -0.92 -13.65 11.36
N LEU A 59 -1.92 -13.60 10.48
CA LEU A 59 -2.96 -14.63 10.43
C LEU A 59 -2.66 -15.70 9.38
N PHE A 60 -2.14 -15.30 8.22
CA PHE A 60 -1.96 -16.22 7.09
C PHE A 60 -0.52 -16.72 6.92
N ASN A 61 0.44 -16.19 7.69
CA ASN A 61 1.88 -16.50 7.58
C ASN A 61 2.42 -16.36 6.13
N ARG A 62 1.87 -15.40 5.38
CA ARG A 62 2.23 -15.08 3.98
C ARG A 62 3.19 -13.90 3.94
N ASN A 63 3.86 -13.75 2.81
CA ASN A 63 4.74 -12.61 2.60
C ASN A 63 3.95 -11.29 2.56
N MET A 64 4.48 -10.25 3.22
CA MET A 64 3.81 -8.95 3.39
C MET A 64 3.43 -8.26 2.07
N ASN A 65 4.19 -8.52 1.00
CA ASN A 65 4.02 -7.87 -0.31
C ASN A 65 2.87 -8.45 -1.15
N CYS A 66 2.16 -9.47 -0.67
CA CYS A 66 1.05 -10.09 -1.38
C CYS A 66 -0.27 -9.37 -1.10
N ILE A 67 -0.45 -8.16 -1.63
CA ILE A 67 -1.60 -7.29 -1.29
C ILE A 67 -2.87 -7.65 -2.09
N LYS A 68 -2.70 -8.27 -3.27
CA LYS A 68 -3.80 -8.76 -4.12
C LYS A 68 -4.26 -10.16 -3.71
N ILE A 69 -4.51 -10.39 -2.43
CA ILE A 69 -5.03 -11.67 -1.97
C ILE A 69 -6.50 -11.53 -1.62
N ASN A 70 -7.33 -12.46 -2.11
CA ASN A 70 -8.67 -12.62 -1.59
C ASN A 70 -8.56 -13.13 -0.14
N ILE A 71 -9.18 -12.41 0.79
CA ILE A 71 -9.19 -12.78 2.21
C ILE A 71 -10.18 -13.94 2.45
N CYS A 72 -11.09 -14.19 1.49
CA CYS A 72 -12.07 -15.28 1.49
C CYS A 72 -11.75 -16.35 0.44
#